data_AF-A0A966TLY1-F1
#
_entry.id   AF-A0A966TLY1-F1
#
_cell.length_a   1.000
_cell.length_b   1.000
_cell.length_c   1.000
_cell.angle_alpha   90.00
_cell.angle_beta   90.00
_cell.angle_gamma   90.00
#
_symmetry.space_group_name_H-M   'P 1'
#
loop_
_entity.id
_entity.type
_entity.pdbx_description
1 polymer ?
#
loop_
_entity_poly.entity_id
_entity_poly.type
_entity_poly.pdbx_seq_one_letter_code
_entity_poly.pdbx_strand_id
1 'polypeptide(L)'
;VPSRITGLEPVMIDGKEFHNLYGEMLQVFQGNLLVVVLYVLGCFALAWHLLHGFQSAFRTLGLTNGRYLALVESAGVLFSVIIPLVFALMPVCMYMGWVK
;
A
#
# COMPACT_ATOMS: atom_id res chain seq x y z
N VAL A 1 19.75 7.07 -9.58
CA VAL A 1 20.00 5.91 -10.48
C VAL A 1 19.02 6.05 -11.64
N PRO A 2 19.47 6.10 -12.90
CA PRO A 2 18.55 6.18 -14.03
C PRO A 2 17.67 4.92 -14.07
N SER A 3 16.34 5.08 -14.17
CA SER A 3 15.44 3.92 -14.22
C SER A 3 15.60 3.20 -15.54
N ARG A 4 15.56 1.87 -15.52
CA ARG A 4 15.68 1.00 -16.71
C ARG A 4 14.40 0.96 -17.56
N ILE A 5 13.43 1.82 -17.27
CA ILE A 5 12.16 1.94 -17.99
C ILE A 5 12.35 3.01 -19.05
N THR A 6 12.38 2.62 -20.33
CA THR A 6 12.49 3.50 -21.49
C THR A 6 11.09 3.82 -22.04
N GLY A 7 10.84 5.07 -22.44
CA GLY A 7 9.57 5.50 -23.05
C GLY A 7 8.71 6.46 -22.22
N LEU A 8 9.27 7.04 -21.15
CA LEU A 8 8.57 7.93 -20.22
C LEU A 8 8.79 9.38 -20.65
N GLU A 9 7.76 10.24 -20.57
CA GLU A 9 7.96 11.68 -20.76
C GLU A 9 8.96 12.21 -19.70
N PRO A 10 10.06 12.84 -20.12
CA PRO A 10 11.04 13.38 -19.19
C PRO A 10 10.47 14.63 -18.52
N VAL A 11 10.59 14.71 -17.19
CA VAL A 11 10.29 15.92 -16.43
C VAL A 11 11.60 16.54 -15.94
N MET A 12 11.73 17.84 -16.19
CA MET A 12 12.89 18.64 -15.81
C MET A 12 12.73 19.10 -14.36
N ILE A 13 13.49 18.50 -13.44
CA ILE A 13 13.58 18.94 -12.04
C ILE A 13 15.00 19.44 -11.82
N ASP A 14 15.14 20.72 -11.52
CA ASP A 14 16.44 21.34 -11.16
C ASP A 14 17.53 21.18 -12.24
N GLY A 15 17.13 21.32 -13.52
CA GLY A 15 18.03 21.25 -14.67
C GLY A 15 18.51 19.84 -15.03
N LYS A 16 17.96 18.79 -14.41
CA LYS A 16 18.26 17.38 -14.72
C LYS A 16 17.00 16.69 -15.24
N GLU A 17 17.16 15.91 -16.31
CA GLU A 17 16.09 15.06 -16.86
C GLU A 17 15.83 13.88 -15.91
N PHE A 18 14.61 13.80 -15.40
CA PHE A 18 14.14 12.64 -14.66
C PHE A 18 12.99 11.99 -15.42
N HIS A 19 12.99 10.66 -15.47
CA HIS A 19 11.84 9.91 -15.96
C HIS A 19 10.62 10.18 -15.06
N ASN A 20 9.52 10.66 -15.64
CA ASN A 20 8.29 10.94 -14.90
C ASN A 20 7.48 9.67 -14.59
N LEU A 21 8.00 8.85 -13.68
CA LEU A 21 7.32 7.64 -13.20
C LEU A 21 6.00 7.96 -12.50
N TYR A 22 5.90 9.14 -11.87
CA TYR A 22 4.68 9.61 -11.22
C TYR A 22 3.57 9.92 -12.24
N GLY A 23 3.91 10.53 -13.37
CA GLY A 23 3.00 10.81 -14.47
C GLY A 23 2.41 9.54 -15.10
N GLU A 24 3.24 8.53 -15.38
CA GLU A 24 2.75 7.23 -15.84
C GLU A 24 1.85 6.54 -14.81
N MET A 25 2.25 6.58 -13.54
CA MET A 25 1.45 6.01 -12.46
C MET A 25 0.06 6.69 -12.43
N LEU A 26 0.00 8.01 -12.58
CA LEU A 26 -1.25 8.77 -12.67
C LEU A 26 -2.07 8.36 -13.90
N GLN A 27 -1.45 8.23 -15.09
CA GLN A 27 -2.14 7.81 -16.30
C GLN A 27 -2.70 6.39 -16.20
N VAL A 28 -1.93 5.44 -15.65
CA VAL A 28 -2.36 4.05 -15.46
C VAL A 28 -3.51 3.97 -14.46
N PHE A 29 -3.45 4.73 -13.36
CA PHE A 29 -4.52 4.73 -12.35
C PHE A 29 -5.77 5.51 -12.79
N GLN A 30 -5.65 6.57 -13.60
CA GLN A 30 -6.79 7.31 -14.14
C GLN A 30 -7.43 6.64 -15.35
N GLY A 31 -6.62 6.03 -16.23
CA GLY A 31 -7.08 5.42 -17.48
C GLY A 31 -7.65 4.01 -17.31
N ASN A 32 -7.38 3.32 -16.19
CA ASN A 32 -7.66 1.89 -16.06
C ASN A 32 -8.28 1.55 -14.70
N LEU A 33 -9.60 1.74 -14.58
CA LEU A 33 -10.38 1.45 -13.36
C LEU A 33 -10.20 -0.01 -12.88
N LEU A 34 -9.96 -0.94 -13.81
CA LEU A 34 -9.64 -2.34 -13.52
C LEU A 34 -8.41 -2.50 -12.62
N VAL A 35 -7.36 -1.70 -12.85
CA VAL A 35 -6.12 -1.75 -12.05
C VAL A 35 -6.38 -1.28 -10.61
N VAL A 36 -7.20 -0.23 -10.45
CA VAL A 36 -7.61 0.25 -9.12
C VAL A 36 -8.40 -0.81 -8.37
N VAL A 37 -9.37 -1.46 -9.02
CA VAL A 37 -10.17 -2.53 -8.40
C VAL A 37 -9.30 -3.72 -8.00
N LEU A 38 -8.38 -4.15 -8.87
CA LEU A 38 -7.46 -5.25 -8.59
C LEU A 38 -6.51 -4.92 -7.42
N TYR A 39 -6.04 -3.67 -7.35
CA TYR A 39 -5.22 -3.18 -6.25
C TYR A 39 -5.96 -3.18 -4.92
N VAL A 40 -7.21 -2.71 -4.91
CA VAL A 40 -8.06 -2.74 -3.71
C VAL A 40 -8.35 -4.18 -3.27
N LEU A 41 -8.59 -5.10 -4.21
CA LEU A 41 -8.69 -6.54 -3.92
C LEU A 41 -7.39 -7.10 -3.29
N GLY A 42 -6.23 -6.67 -3.80
CA GLY A 42 -4.93 -7.00 -3.20
C GLY A 42 -4.81 -6.49 -1.77
N CYS A 43 -5.30 -5.29 -1.48
CA CYS A 43 -5.33 -4.72 -0.13
C CYS A 43 -6.21 -5.56 0.82
N PHE A 44 -7.35 -6.08 0.34
CA PHE A 44 -8.18 -7.01 1.13
C PHE A 44 -7.46 -8.32 1.45
N ALA A 45 -6.76 -8.90 0.46
CA ALA A 45 -5.95 -10.10 0.68
C ALA A 45 -4.82 -9.84 1.70
N LEU A 46 -4.20 -8.67 1.66
CA LEU A 46 -3.17 -8.25 2.60
C LEU A 46 -3.74 -8.03 4.02
N ALA A 47 -4.95 -7.47 4.14
CA ALA A 47 -5.66 -7.35 5.41
C ALA A 47 -5.86 -8.72 6.07
N TRP A 48 -6.39 -9.67 5.30
CA TRP A 48 -6.62 -11.04 5.74
C TRP A 48 -5.31 -11.74 6.12
N HIS A 49 -4.28 -11.60 5.28
CA HIS A 49 -2.96 -12.15 5.55
C HIS A 49 -2.36 -11.63 6.87
N LEU A 50 -2.45 -10.32 7.12
CA LEU A 50 -1.96 -9.73 8.36
C LEU A 50 -2.75 -10.22 9.57
N LEU A 51 -4.08 -10.26 9.49
CA LEU A 51 -4.92 -10.74 10.59
C LEU A 51 -4.52 -12.16 11.04
N HIS A 52 -4.38 -13.09 10.09
CA HIS A 52 -3.98 -14.47 10.40
C HIS A 52 -2.50 -14.61 10.77
N GLY A 53 -1.62 -13.88 10.09
CA GLY A 53 -0.17 -13.92 10.30
C GLY A 53 0.23 -13.37 11.66
N PHE A 54 -0.38 -12.26 12.09
CA PHE A 54 -0.15 -11.68 13.41
C PHE A 54 -0.50 -12.69 14.49
N GLN A 55 -1.70 -13.28 14.42
CA GLN A 55 -2.16 -14.24 15.41
C GLN A 55 -1.21 -15.45 15.58
N SER A 56 -0.64 -15.95 14.49
CA SER A 56 0.32 -17.07 14.51
C SER A 56 1.69 -16.66 15.07
N ALA A 57 2.19 -15.49 14.66
CA ALA A 57 3.50 -14.99 15.09
C ALA A 57 3.55 -14.73 16.61
N PHE A 58 2.50 -14.16 17.19
CA PHE A 58 2.46 -13.85 18.63
C PHE A 58 2.29 -15.06 19.53
N ARG A 59 1.61 -16.12 19.06
CA ARG A 59 1.59 -17.41 19.79
C ARG A 59 2.97 -18.05 19.85
N THR A 60 3.77 -17.92 18.79
CA THR A 60 5.11 -18.53 18.70
C THR A 60 6.14 -17.77 19.53
N LEU A 61 5.96 -16.46 19.75
CA LEU A 61 6.86 -15.63 20.56
C LEU A 61 6.78 -15.87 22.08
N GLY A 62 5.91 -16.77 22.56
CA GLY A 62 5.97 -17.25 23.95
C GLY A 62 5.61 -16.23 25.02
N LEU A 63 4.78 -15.23 24.70
CA LEU A 63 4.22 -14.30 25.70
C LEU A 63 3.26 -15.05 26.64
N THR A 64 3.78 -15.55 27.76
CA THR A 64 3.07 -16.38 28.75
C THR A 64 2.02 -15.63 29.58
N ASN A 65 2.05 -14.29 29.60
CA ASN A 65 1.05 -13.50 30.30
C ASN A 65 -0.15 -13.21 29.39
N GLY A 66 -1.25 -13.94 29.56
CA GLY A 66 -2.47 -13.82 28.73
C GLY A 66 -3.06 -12.41 28.62
N ARG A 67 -2.77 -11.50 29.56
CA ARG A 67 -3.17 -10.08 29.49
C ARG A 67 -2.41 -9.29 28.41
N TYR A 68 -1.13 -9.58 28.19
CA TYR A 68 -0.34 -8.92 27.13
C TYR A 68 -0.65 -9.51 25.76
N LEU A 69 -0.95 -10.81 25.68
CA LEU A 69 -1.34 -11.46 24.44
C LEU A 69 -2.60 -10.82 23.83
N ALA A 70 -3.63 -10.59 24.64
CA ALA A 70 -4.88 -9.96 24.18
C ALA A 70 -4.69 -8.50 23.74
N LEU A 71 -3.79 -7.76 24.39
CA LEU A 71 -3.47 -6.37 24.01
C LEU A 71 -2.73 -6.32 22.66
N VAL A 72 -1.79 -7.24 22.44
CA VAL A 72 -1.02 -7.30 21.18
C VAL A 72 -1.88 -7.85 20.04
N GLU A 73 -2.75 -8.82 20.30
CA GLU A 73 -3.70 -9.34 19.31
C GLU A 73 -4.68 -8.26 18.86
N SER A 74 -5.24 -7.48 19.79
CA SER A 74 -6.11 -6.34 19.44
C SER A 74 -5.37 -5.23 18.68
N ALA A 75 -4.12 -4.93 19.05
CA ALA A 75 -3.27 -4.01 18.28
C ALA A 75 -2.96 -4.54 16.87
N GLY A 76 -2.79 -5.85 16.72
CA GLY A 76 -2.62 -6.53 15.44
C GLY A 76 -3.82 -6.46 14.52
N VAL A 77 -5.01 -6.67 15.08
CA VAL A 77 -6.28 -6.50 14.37
C VAL A 77 -6.40 -5.05 13.89
N LEU A 78 -6.11 -4.08 14.75
CA LEU A 78 -6.12 -2.66 14.35
C LEU A 78 -5.13 -2.38 13.20
N PHE A 79 -3.91 -2.92 13.28
CA PHE A 79 -2.91 -2.79 12.22
C PHE A 79 -3.35 -3.42 10.90
N SER A 80 -4.03 -4.58 10.96
CA SER A 80 -4.55 -5.27 9.78
C SER A 80 -5.64 -4.49 9.03
N VAL A 81 -6.29 -3.52 9.67
CA VAL A 81 -7.30 -2.67 9.03
C VAL A 81 -6.69 -1.33 8.58
N ILE A 82 -5.86 -0.71 9.43
CA ILE A 82 -5.25 0.60 9.12
C ILE A 82 -4.35 0.52 7.89
N ILE A 83 -3.48 -0.50 7.80
CA ILE A 83 -2.51 -0.59 6.70
C ILE A 83 -3.20 -0.73 5.34
N PRO A 84 -4.12 -1.69 5.12
CA PRO A 84 -4.86 -1.77 3.87
C PRO A 84 -5.67 -0.52 3.54
N LEU A 85 -6.19 0.18 4.55
CA LEU A 85 -6.96 1.40 4.36
C LEU A 85 -6.07 2.55 3.87
N VAL A 86 -4.87 2.71 4.44
CA VAL A 86 -3.87 3.68 3.97
C VAL A 86 -3.38 3.34 2.56
N PHE A 87 -3.14 2.06 2.28
CA PHE A 87 -2.75 1.61 0.94
C PHE A 87 -3.89 1.82 -0.07
N ALA A 88 -5.15 1.57 0.29
CA ALA A 88 -6.31 1.85 -0.57
C ALA A 88 -6.56 3.36 -0.76
N LEU A 89 -6.18 4.19 0.20
CA LEU A 89 -6.27 5.66 0.09
C LEU A 89 -5.35 6.23 -0.99
N MET A 90 -4.18 5.63 -1.25
CA MET A 90 -3.25 6.07 -2.31
C MET A 90 -3.92 6.17 -3.70
N PRO A 91 -4.47 5.09 -4.30
CA PRO A 91 -5.13 5.15 -5.59
C PRO A 91 -6.43 5.95 -5.54
N VAL A 92 -7.14 5.99 -4.40
CA VAL A 92 -8.36 6.80 -4.25
C VAL A 92 -8.05 8.30 -4.30
N CYS A 93 -7.00 8.77 -3.63
CA CYS A 93 -6.54 10.16 -3.69
C CYS A 93 -6.07 10.55 -5.11
N MET A 94 -5.40 9.63 -5.81
CA MET A 94 -5.01 9.83 -7.21
C MET A 94 -6.21 9.88 -8.15
N TYR A 95 -7.24 9.05 -7.91
CA TYR A 95 -8.49 9.04 -8.67
C TYR A 95 -9.33 10.29 -8.43
N MET A 96 -9.41 10.77 -7.18
CA MET A 96 -10.15 11.99 -6.82
C MET A 96 -9.42 13.30 -7.20
N GLY A 97 -8.23 13.23 -7.82
CA GLY A 97 -7.49 14.40 -8.31
C GLY A 97 -7.00 15.35 -7.21
N TRP A 98 -6.89 14.84 -5.96
CA TRP A 98 -6.38 15.61 -4.82
C TRP A 98 -4.86 15.79 -4.85
N VAL A 99 -4.16 14.91 -5.55
CA VAL A 99 -2.71 15.02 -5.78
C VAL A 99 -2.49 15.42 -7.24
N LYS A 100 -2.01 16.66 -7.45
CA LYS A 100 -1.53 17.17 -8.75
C LYS A 100 -0.01 17.10 -8.78
#